data_AF-A0A4R0ZKW8-F1
#
_entry.id   AF-A0A4R0ZKW8-F1
#
_cell.length_a   1.000
_cell.length_b   1.000
_cell.length_c   1.000
_cell.angle_alpha   90.00
_cell.angle_beta   90.00
_cell.angle_gamma   90.00
#
_symmetry.space_group_name_H-M   'P 1'
#
loop_
_entity.id
_entity.type
_entity.pdbx_description
1 polymer ?
#
loop_
_entity_poly.entity_id
_entity_poly.type
_entity_poly.pdbx_seq_one_letter_code
_entity_poly.pdbx_strand_id
1 'polypeptide(L)'
;MDRQFDISLERAKQFERLFGWPILFIFLISFIVMLWTKAMWVIPVMLVVSMGMAYKGYVEYQVVRAFAEHAAVVQVLRYRLVDCWIRAASLFALFIPLYLNEGAFILTGGVVALWSLTGSYREKKWKQRIDMHQPQLLTYSDILEKEKDAWDYHQK
;
A
#
# COMPACT_ATOMS: atom_id res chain seq x y z
N MET A 1 -10.59 11.69 21.69
CA MET A 1 -10.01 10.65 20.82
C MET A 1 -10.92 9.45 20.81
N ASP A 2 -11.32 9.00 19.62
CA ASP A 2 -12.19 7.83 19.48
C ASP A 2 -11.36 6.55 19.67
N ARG A 3 -11.81 5.63 20.53
CA ARG A 3 -11.01 4.45 20.96
C ARG A 3 -10.58 3.58 19.78
N GLN A 4 -11.36 3.62 18.71
CA GLN A 4 -11.12 2.89 17.47
C GLN A 4 -9.97 3.48 16.63
N PHE A 5 -9.76 4.80 16.71
CA PHE A 5 -8.68 5.52 16.04
C PHE A 5 -7.32 5.17 16.66
N ASP A 6 -7.20 5.25 17.99
CA ASP A 6 -5.98 4.91 18.72
C ASP A 6 -5.52 3.47 18.43
N ILE A 7 -6.44 2.51 18.42
CA ILE A 7 -6.12 1.09 18.11
C ILE A 7 -5.62 0.94 16.66
N SER A 8 -6.23 1.66 15.71
CA SER A 8 -5.78 1.62 14.30
C SER A 8 -4.39 2.24 14.12
N LEU A 9 -4.07 3.27 14.90
CA LEU A 9 -2.84 4.03 14.80
C LEU A 9 -1.68 3.32 15.51
N GLU A 10 -1.92 2.68 16.66
CA GLU A 10 -0.95 1.78 17.27
C GLU A 10 -0.60 0.59 16.36
N ARG A 11 -1.60 -0.01 15.69
CA ARG A 11 -1.36 -1.05 14.69
C ARG A 11 -0.57 -0.53 13.50
N ALA A 12 -0.86 0.67 13.02
CA ALA A 12 -0.13 1.32 11.94
C ALA A 12 1.36 1.49 12.28
N LYS A 13 1.67 1.99 13.48
CA LYS A 13 3.05 2.14 13.97
C LYS A 13 3.76 0.81 14.18
N GLN A 14 3.11 -0.17 14.81
CA GLN A 14 3.69 -1.51 14.97
C GLN A 14 3.97 -2.16 13.62
N PHE A 15 3.06 -1.99 12.66
CA PHE A 15 3.21 -2.50 11.31
C PHE A 15 4.36 -1.80 10.57
N GLU A 16 4.50 -0.47 10.63
CA GLU A 16 5.67 0.20 10.02
C GLU A 16 6.99 -0.24 10.63
N ARG A 17 7.02 -0.49 11.95
CA ARG A 17 8.24 -0.91 12.64
C ARG A 17 8.67 -2.33 12.28
N LEU A 18 7.70 -3.23 12.09
CA LEU A 18 7.94 -4.62 11.69
C LEU A 18 8.13 -4.77 10.16
N PHE A 19 7.25 -4.16 9.39
CA PHE A 19 7.10 -4.33 7.95
C PHE A 19 7.75 -3.24 7.09
N GLY A 20 8.29 -2.18 7.69
CA GLY A 20 9.03 -1.14 7.00
C GLY A 20 10.38 -1.65 6.51
N TRP A 21 11.44 -1.32 7.23
CA TRP A 21 12.81 -1.58 6.79
C TRP A 21 13.28 -3.05 6.93
N PRO A 22 12.99 -3.77 8.04
CA PRO A 22 13.54 -5.10 8.26
C PRO A 22 13.00 -6.14 7.26
N ILE A 23 11.69 -6.14 7.04
CA ILE A 23 11.04 -7.09 6.12
C ILE A 23 11.35 -6.77 4.66
N LEU A 24 11.46 -5.49 4.28
CA LEU A 24 11.96 -5.12 2.94
C LEU A 24 13.39 -5.61 2.70
N PHE A 25 14.26 -5.56 3.72
CA PHE A 25 15.63 -6.03 3.60
C PHE A 25 15.70 -7.56 3.47
N ILE A 26 14.94 -8.29 4.29
CA ILE A 26 14.81 -9.76 4.20
C ILE A 26 14.23 -10.16 2.84
N PHE A 27 13.24 -9.42 2.35
CA PHE A 27 12.65 -9.61 1.04
C PHE A 27 13.68 -9.41 -0.08
N LEU A 28 14.45 -8.32 -0.04
CA LEU A 28 15.45 -8.02 -1.07
C LEU A 28 16.53 -9.11 -1.14
N ILE A 29 17.02 -9.55 0.03
CA ILE A 29 17.98 -10.66 0.13
C ILE A 29 17.36 -11.95 -0.42
N SER A 30 16.13 -12.27 -0.01
CA SER A 30 15.43 -13.47 -0.49
C SER A 30 15.20 -13.45 -2.00
N PHE A 31 14.89 -12.28 -2.57
CA PHE A 31 14.70 -12.08 -4.01
C PHE A 31 16.01 -12.22 -4.79
N ILE A 32 17.13 -11.70 -4.27
CA ILE A 32 18.46 -11.88 -4.87
C ILE A 32 18.85 -13.36 -4.86
N VAL A 33 18.65 -14.05 -3.73
CA VAL A 33 18.89 -15.49 -3.61
C VAL A 33 17.97 -16.28 -4.55
N MET A 34 16.73 -15.84 -4.75
CA MET A 34 15.78 -16.43 -5.68
C MET A 34 16.27 -16.42 -7.12
N LEU A 35 16.75 -15.26 -7.59
CA LEU A 35 17.28 -15.09 -8.96
C LEU A 35 18.47 -16.03 -9.23
N TRP A 36 19.21 -16.38 -8.18
CA TRP A 36 20.34 -17.31 -8.27
C TRP A 36 19.96 -18.79 -8.17
N THR A 37 18.89 -19.14 -7.44
CA THR A 37 18.64 -20.54 -7.06
C THR A 37 17.38 -21.17 -7.64
N LYS A 38 16.51 -20.41 -8.34
CA LYS A 38 15.19 -20.90 -8.83
C LYS A 38 14.39 -21.63 -7.74
N ALA A 39 14.53 -21.19 -6.49
CA ALA A 39 13.97 -21.92 -5.34
C ALA A 39 12.46 -21.67 -5.20
N MET A 40 11.64 -22.74 -5.23
CA MET A 40 10.17 -22.66 -5.07
C MET A 40 9.71 -22.11 -3.70
N TRP A 41 10.58 -22.14 -2.68
CA TRP A 41 10.30 -21.61 -1.33
C TRP A 41 10.06 -20.10 -1.28
N VAL A 42 10.32 -19.38 -2.37
CA VAL A 42 10.10 -17.93 -2.44
C VAL A 42 8.63 -17.58 -2.68
N ILE A 43 7.83 -18.48 -3.25
CA ILE A 43 6.37 -18.28 -3.44
C ILE A 43 5.66 -17.94 -2.12
N PRO A 44 5.82 -18.70 -1.01
CA PRO A 44 5.20 -18.33 0.27
C PRO A 44 5.77 -17.02 0.86
N VAL A 45 7.05 -16.71 0.68
CA VAL A 45 7.65 -15.43 1.14
C VAL A 45 7.02 -14.24 0.40
N MET A 46 6.87 -14.35 -0.92
CA MET A 46 6.23 -13.33 -1.76
C MET A 46 4.75 -13.16 -1.43
N LEU A 47 4.06 -14.23 -1.08
CA LEU A 47 2.68 -14.18 -0.60
C LEU A 47 2.58 -13.37 0.69
N VAL A 48 3.48 -13.60 1.65
CA VAL A 48 3.55 -12.83 2.90
C VAL A 48 3.80 -11.35 2.63
N VAL A 49 4.71 -11.02 1.71
CA VAL A 49 4.99 -9.62 1.35
C VAL A 49 3.82 -8.96 0.62
N SER A 50 3.18 -9.66 -0.31
CA SER A 50 1.98 -9.18 -1.01
C SER A 50 0.83 -8.92 -0.02
N MET A 51 0.59 -9.87 0.89
CA MET A 51 -0.37 -9.68 1.99
C MET A 51 0.00 -8.50 2.88
N GLY A 52 1.28 -8.33 3.21
CA GLY A 52 1.77 -7.19 3.96
C GLY A 52 1.51 -5.85 3.28
N MET A 53 1.78 -5.74 1.97
CA MET A 53 1.47 -4.53 1.20
C MET A 53 -0.04 -4.26 1.17
N ALA A 54 -0.86 -5.29 0.96
CA ALA A 54 -2.32 -5.15 0.96
C ALA A 54 -2.85 -4.71 2.34
N TYR A 55 -2.27 -5.26 3.42
CA TYR A 55 -2.59 -4.90 4.79
C TYR A 55 -2.16 -3.45 5.11
N LYS A 56 -0.97 -3.04 4.67
CA LYS A 56 -0.51 -1.65 4.80
C LYS A 56 -1.52 -0.69 4.16
N GLY A 57 -1.91 -0.95 2.91
CA GLY A 57 -2.89 -0.13 2.21
C GLY A 57 -4.25 -0.08 2.93
N TYR A 58 -4.65 -1.18 3.56
CA TYR A 58 -5.88 -1.23 4.37
C TYR A 58 -5.79 -0.38 5.64
N VAL A 59 -4.67 -0.44 6.35
CA VAL A 59 -4.43 0.39 7.56
C VAL A 59 -4.35 1.86 7.18
N GLU A 60 -3.62 2.22 6.12
CA GLU A 60 -3.57 3.58 5.58
C GLU A 60 -4.99 4.10 5.24
N TYR A 61 -5.81 3.26 4.60
CA TYR A 61 -7.20 3.60 4.29
C TYR A 61 -8.04 3.84 5.56
N GLN A 62 -7.93 2.98 6.58
CA GLN A 62 -8.69 3.18 7.83
C GLN A 62 -8.31 4.48 8.53
N VAL A 63 -7.02 4.74 8.66
CA VAL A 63 -6.49 5.92 9.36
C VAL A 63 -6.89 7.20 8.64
N VAL A 64 -6.71 7.28 7.32
CA VAL A 64 -7.07 8.49 6.55
C VAL A 64 -8.59 8.64 6.41
N ARG A 65 -9.36 7.54 6.37
CA ARG A 65 -10.82 7.60 6.32
C ARG A 65 -11.44 8.23 7.57
N ALA A 66 -10.80 8.11 8.73
CA ALA A 66 -11.29 8.73 9.96
C ALA A 66 -11.38 10.27 9.84
N PHE A 67 -10.57 10.88 8.98
CA PHE A 67 -10.54 12.32 8.71
C PHE A 67 -11.33 12.74 7.45
N ALA A 68 -11.85 11.78 6.69
CA ALA A 68 -12.55 12.05 5.44
C ALA A 68 -14.04 12.31 5.70
N GLU A 69 -14.48 13.56 5.52
CA GLU A 69 -15.86 13.98 5.76
C GLU A 69 -16.73 13.87 4.51
N HIS A 70 -16.13 14.09 3.33
CA HIS A 70 -16.85 14.08 2.06
C HIS A 70 -16.90 12.69 1.41
N ALA A 71 -18.11 12.26 1.00
CA ALA A 71 -18.33 10.97 0.34
C ALA A 71 -17.48 10.79 -0.94
N ALA A 72 -17.21 11.86 -1.68
CA ALA A 72 -16.34 11.84 -2.86
C ALA A 72 -14.88 11.51 -2.50
N VAL A 73 -14.39 12.01 -1.37
CA VAL A 73 -13.03 11.74 -0.85
C VAL A 73 -12.94 10.28 -0.40
N VAL A 74 -13.98 9.76 0.26
CA VAL A 74 -14.07 8.34 0.65
C VAL A 74 -14.04 7.41 -0.57
N GLN A 75 -14.68 7.79 -1.68
CA GLN A 75 -14.61 7.03 -2.93
C GLN A 75 -13.18 7.03 -3.51
N VAL A 76 -12.51 8.18 -3.56
CA VAL A 76 -11.11 8.28 -4.02
C VAL A 76 -10.17 7.45 -3.15
N LEU A 77 -10.36 7.47 -1.82
CA LEU A 77 -9.62 6.64 -0.88
C LEU A 77 -9.85 5.14 -1.13
N ARG A 78 -11.07 4.72 -1.46
CA ARG A 78 -11.36 3.32 -1.86
C ARG A 78 -10.65 2.96 -3.16
N TYR A 79 -10.62 3.85 -4.16
CA TYR A 79 -9.87 3.61 -5.39
C TYR A 79 -8.37 3.46 -5.13
N ARG A 80 -7.80 4.25 -4.21
CA ARG A 80 -6.39 4.13 -3.82
C ARG A 80 -6.10 2.79 -3.11
N LEU A 81 -7.01 2.34 -2.24
CA LEU A 81 -6.93 1.01 -1.61
C LEU A 81 -6.96 -0.10 -2.66
N VAL A 82 -7.89 -0.04 -3.61
CA VAL A 82 -8.02 -1.03 -4.68
C VAL A 82 -6.78 -1.03 -5.58
N ASP A 83 -6.22 0.14 -5.94
CA ASP A 83 -4.96 0.18 -6.72
C ASP A 83 -3.78 -0.44 -5.94
N CYS A 84 -3.71 -0.21 -4.62
CA CYS A 84 -2.70 -0.82 -3.76
C CYS A 84 -2.83 -2.35 -3.74
N TRP A 85 -4.07 -2.85 -3.65
CA TRP A 85 -4.36 -4.28 -3.74
C TRP A 85 -4.04 -4.85 -5.12
N ILE A 86 -4.38 -4.14 -6.19
CA ILE A 86 -4.03 -4.53 -7.56
C ILE A 86 -2.52 -4.62 -7.71
N ARG A 87 -1.75 -3.66 -7.18
CA ARG A 87 -0.28 -3.73 -7.19
C ARG A 87 0.25 -4.92 -6.40
N ALA A 88 -0.29 -5.19 -5.22
CA ALA A 88 0.11 -6.33 -4.39
C ALA A 88 -0.20 -7.67 -5.08
N ALA A 89 -1.41 -7.81 -5.64
CA ALA A 89 -1.83 -8.99 -6.40
C ALA A 89 -1.01 -9.14 -7.69
N SER A 90 -0.72 -8.04 -8.38
CA SER A 90 0.15 -8.02 -9.56
C SER A 90 1.56 -8.49 -9.23
N LEU A 91 2.14 -7.99 -8.13
CA LEU A 91 3.42 -8.44 -7.61
C LEU A 91 3.42 -9.94 -7.38
N PHE A 92 2.37 -10.51 -6.77
CA PHE A 92 2.27 -11.96 -6.58
C PHE A 92 2.10 -12.70 -7.91
N ALA A 93 1.22 -12.20 -8.80
CA ALA A 93 0.92 -12.80 -10.09
C ALA A 93 2.11 -12.81 -11.06
N LEU A 94 3.08 -11.89 -10.92
CA LEU A 94 4.31 -11.89 -11.70
C LEU A 94 5.26 -13.04 -11.34
N PHE A 95 5.18 -13.56 -10.12
CA PHE A 95 6.08 -14.63 -9.69
C PHE A 95 5.63 -15.99 -10.22
N ILE A 96 4.32 -16.21 -10.38
CA ILE A 96 3.81 -17.48 -10.94
C ILE A 96 4.41 -17.80 -12.32
N PRO A 97 4.34 -16.91 -13.33
CA PRO A 97 4.89 -17.17 -14.65
C PRO A 97 6.42 -17.08 -14.69
N LEU A 98 7.09 -16.37 -13.76
CA LEU A 98 8.55 -16.41 -13.63
C LEU A 98 9.08 -17.85 -13.48
N TYR A 99 8.31 -18.72 -12.84
CA TYR A 99 8.67 -20.14 -12.65
C TYR A 99 8.13 -21.08 -13.72
N LEU A 100 7.03 -20.72 -14.37
CA LEU A 100 6.32 -21.62 -15.30
C LEU A 100 6.67 -21.37 -16.77
N ASN A 101 6.82 -20.12 -17.20
CA ASN A 101 7.01 -19.77 -18.61
C ASN A 101 7.51 -18.32 -18.78
N GLU A 102 8.72 -18.17 -19.34
CA GLU A 102 9.35 -16.86 -19.62
C GLU A 102 8.46 -15.94 -20.49
N GLY A 103 7.70 -16.50 -21.45
CA GLY A 103 6.80 -15.72 -22.31
C GLY A 103 5.60 -15.16 -21.55
N ALA A 104 5.04 -15.94 -20.62
CA ALA A 104 3.96 -15.48 -19.75
C ALA A 104 4.47 -14.43 -18.74
N PHE A 105 5.72 -14.53 -18.32
CA PHE A 105 6.37 -13.56 -17.43
C PHE A 105 6.57 -12.22 -18.12
N ILE A 106 7.01 -12.21 -19.38
CA ILE A 106 7.17 -10.97 -20.15
C ILE A 106 5.81 -10.29 -20.38
N LEU A 107 4.76 -11.06 -20.71
CA LEU A 107 3.41 -10.51 -20.93
C LEU A 107 2.81 -9.93 -19.65
N THR A 108 2.80 -10.70 -18.56
CA THR A 108 2.31 -10.22 -17.26
C THR A 108 3.18 -9.08 -16.73
N GLY A 109 4.50 -9.20 -16.85
CA GLY A 109 5.50 -8.17 -16.54
C GLY A 109 5.22 -6.86 -17.25
N GLY A 110 4.95 -6.91 -18.55
CA GLY A 110 4.62 -5.74 -19.36
C GLY A 110 3.34 -5.04 -18.90
N VAL A 111 2.27 -5.79 -18.63
CA VAL A 111 1.00 -5.22 -18.14
C VAL A 111 1.20 -4.54 -16.78
N VAL A 112 1.93 -5.19 -15.86
CA VAL A 112 2.20 -4.62 -14.53
C VAL A 112 3.11 -3.42 -14.60
N ALA A 113 4.12 -3.43 -15.48
CA ALA A 113 5.00 -2.30 -15.72
C ALA A 113 4.21 -1.09 -16.27
N LEU A 114 3.35 -1.29 -17.28
CA LEU A 114 2.45 -0.26 -17.80
C LEU A 114 1.50 0.29 -16.72
N TRP A 115 0.95 -0.60 -15.89
CA TRP A 115 0.10 -0.21 -14.77
C TRP A 115 0.85 0.58 -13.70
N SER A 116 2.12 0.26 -13.45
CA SER A 116 3.00 0.95 -12.52
C SER A 116 3.41 2.33 -13.05
N LEU A 117 3.75 2.44 -14.34
CA LEU A 117 4.12 3.69 -14.99
C LEU A 117 2.97 4.71 -14.99
N THR A 118 1.73 4.24 -15.10
CA THR A 118 0.53 5.08 -14.97
C THR A 118 0.22 5.48 -13.52
N GLY A 119 0.94 4.94 -12.54
CA GLY A 119 0.75 5.19 -11.11
C GLY A 119 0.94 6.64 -10.70
N SER A 120 1.96 7.33 -11.22
CA SER A 120 2.24 8.74 -10.90
C SER A 120 1.10 9.66 -11.38
N TYR A 121 0.55 9.38 -12.57
CA TYR A 121 -0.57 10.12 -13.12
C TYR A 121 -1.87 9.88 -12.32
N ARG A 122 -2.14 8.63 -11.92
CA ARG A 122 -3.29 8.29 -11.07
C ARG A 122 -3.21 8.99 -9.72
N GLU A 123 -2.04 8.99 -9.09
CA GLU A 123 -1.82 9.63 -7.80
C GLU A 123 -2.01 11.15 -7.86
N LYS A 124 -1.50 11.79 -8.92
CA LYS A 124 -1.73 13.23 -9.15
C LYS A 124 -3.22 13.54 -9.32
N LYS A 125 -3.96 12.71 -10.07
CA LYS A 125 -5.42 12.85 -10.23
C LYS A 125 -6.20 12.62 -8.93
N TRP A 126 -5.76 11.69 -8.09
CA TRP A 126 -6.39 11.46 -6.78
C TRP A 126 -6.16 12.62 -5.85
N LYS A 127 -4.91 13.10 -5.73
CA LYS A 127 -4.59 14.28 -4.92
C LYS A 127 -5.41 15.48 -5.35
N GLN A 128 -5.50 15.73 -6.65
CA GLN A 128 -6.30 16.83 -7.18
C GLN A 128 -7.80 16.70 -6.86
N ARG A 129 -8.37 15.48 -6.92
CA ARG A 129 -9.78 15.26 -6.53
C ARG A 129 -10.02 15.36 -5.04
N ILE A 130 -9.06 14.96 -4.21
CA ILE A 130 -9.09 15.14 -2.76
C ILE A 130 -9.01 16.63 -2.45
N ASP A 131 -8.05 17.37 -3.02
CA ASP A 131 -7.87 18.81 -2.80
C ASP A 131 -9.10 19.63 -3.23
N MET A 132 -9.81 19.21 -4.28
CA MET A 132 -11.05 19.89 -4.72
C MET A 132 -12.20 19.77 -3.73
N HIS A 133 -12.26 18.70 -2.92
CA HIS A 133 -13.39 18.44 -2.01
C HIS A 133 -13.02 18.64 -0.55
N GLN A 134 -11.78 18.35 -0.17
CA GLN A 134 -11.27 18.47 1.20
C GLN A 134 -9.75 18.72 1.17
N PRO A 135 -9.31 19.97 0.88
CA PRO A 135 -7.90 20.34 0.77
C PRO A 135 -7.10 20.23 2.07
N GLN A 136 -7.78 20.12 3.21
CA GLN A 136 -7.17 19.95 4.52
C GLN A 136 -7.08 18.48 4.96
N LEU A 137 -7.35 17.51 4.07
CA LEU A 137 -7.24 16.10 4.41
C LEU A 137 -5.77 15.76 4.71
N LEU A 138 -5.50 15.40 5.98
CA LEU A 138 -4.17 14.99 6.42
C LEU A 138 -3.74 13.70 5.71
N THR A 139 -2.48 13.64 5.30
CA THR A 139 -1.93 12.40 4.72
C THR A 139 -1.59 11.40 5.83
N TYR A 140 -1.52 10.12 5.50
CA TYR A 140 -1.16 9.06 6.46
C TYR A 140 0.15 9.35 7.21
N SER A 141 1.16 9.88 6.52
CA SER A 141 2.43 10.29 7.14
C SER A 141 2.25 11.47 8.10
N ASP A 142 1.44 12.47 7.73
CA ASP A 142 1.16 13.61 8.61
C ASP A 142 0.40 13.17 9.86
N ILE A 143 -0.53 12.21 9.73
CA ILE A 143 -1.30 11.65 10.83
C ILE A 143 -0.39 10.86 11.79
N LEU A 144 0.56 10.10 11.25
CA LEU A 144 1.53 9.35 12.05
C LEU A 144 2.53 10.25 12.80
N GLU A 145 2.96 11.36 12.19
CA GLU A 145 3.87 12.33 12.81
C GLU A 145 3.17 13.21 13.84
N LYS A 146 1.95 13.66 13.56
CA LYS A 146 1.25 14.66 14.38
C LYS A 146 0.23 14.07 15.35
N GLU A 147 -0.04 12.75 15.31
CA GLU A 147 -0.84 11.93 16.24
C GLU A 147 -1.95 12.64 17.03
N LYS A 148 -1.61 13.39 18.09
CA LYS A 148 -2.55 14.15 18.93
C LYS A 148 -3.00 15.47 18.31
N ASP A 149 -2.08 16.24 17.74
CA ASP A 149 -2.35 17.53 17.11
C ASP A 149 -3.20 17.36 15.84
N ALA A 150 -3.02 16.25 15.12
CA ALA A 150 -3.83 15.91 13.95
C ALA A 150 -5.32 15.72 14.32
N TRP A 151 -5.60 15.06 15.45
CA TRP A 151 -6.97 14.82 15.92
C TRP A 151 -7.61 16.08 16.51
N ASP A 152 -6.87 16.86 17.29
CA ASP A 152 -7.36 18.12 17.88
C ASP A 152 -7.61 19.20 16.81
N TYR A 153 -6.85 19.21 15.70
CA TYR A 153 -7.08 20.10 14.57
C TYR A 153 -8.32 19.72 13.75
N HIS A 154 -8.70 18.43 13.75
CA HIS A 154 -9.87 17.93 13.04
C HIS A 154 -11.18 18.15 13.82
N GLN A 155 -11.13 18.25 15.16
CA GLN A 155 -12.31 18.52 16.00
C GLN A 155 -12.65 20.02 16.19
N LYS A 156 -11.78 20.94 15.74
CA LYS A 156 -11.99 22.39 15.83
C LYS A 156 -12.71 22.95 14.61
#